data_AF-A0A1H5MBM8-F1
#
_entry.id   AF-A0A1H5MBM8-F1
#
_cell.length_a   1.000
_cell.length_b   1.000
_cell.length_c   1.000
_cell.angle_alpha   90.00
_cell.angle_beta   90.00
_cell.angle_gamma   90.00
#
_symmetry.space_group_name_H-M   'P 1'
#
loop_
_entity.id
_entity.type
_entity.pdbx_description
1 polymer ?
#
loop_
_entity_poly.entity_id
_entity_poly.type
_entity_poly.pdbx_seq_one_letter_code
_entity_poly.pdbx_strand_id
1 'polypeptide(L)'
;MSGGDSVYERARVAAAMKGHLGDKKSVLIFSKGRAGANAHLHSFEAHGDLTDIHRDLLDDGVSDHLLIPRAGGATVYVVDIGDWAHEAVDRASARHGERFRSEIGRAEFIPPIIVEGTDREQRDHARKAYEEVIRRSPIKGIREKWRKLRDRWRDDLGEKTGGGAAS
;
A
#
# COMPACT_ATOMS: atom_id res chain seq x y z
N MET A 1 -11.53 22.64 1.43
CA MET A 1 -11.14 21.24 1.74
C MET A 1 -11.32 21.05 3.23
N SER A 2 -12.07 20.03 3.64
CA SER A 2 -12.15 19.70 5.08
C SER A 2 -10.78 19.24 5.58
N GLY A 3 -10.54 19.28 6.89
CA GLY A 3 -9.27 18.80 7.47
C GLY A 3 -8.94 17.35 7.09
N GLY A 4 -9.96 16.49 7.00
CA GLY A 4 -9.84 15.08 6.62
C GLY A 4 -9.37 14.87 5.18
N ASP A 5 -9.89 15.64 4.23
CA ASP A 5 -9.47 15.55 2.82
C ASP A 5 -7.98 15.87 2.65
N SER A 6 -7.47 16.82 3.45
CA SER A 6 -6.06 17.20 3.39
C SER A 6 -5.11 16.11 3.91
N VAL A 7 -5.56 15.29 4.88
CA VAL A 7 -4.78 14.17 5.42
C VAL A 7 -4.76 13.02 4.44
N TYR A 8 -5.92 12.69 3.84
CA TYR A 8 -6.01 11.66 2.80
C TYR A 8 -5.11 12.00 1.60
N GLU A 9 -5.18 13.23 1.08
CA GLU A 9 -4.35 13.63 -0.06
C GLU A 9 -2.84 13.58 0.26
N ARG A 10 -2.45 13.91 1.50
CA ARG A 10 -1.06 13.76 1.94
C ARG A 10 -0.63 12.29 1.97
N ALA A 11 -1.46 11.41 2.53
CA ALA A 11 -1.19 9.98 2.56
C ALA A 11 -1.11 9.40 1.14
N ARG A 12 -2.05 9.79 0.27
CA ARG A 12 -2.14 9.34 -1.13
C ARG A 12 -0.89 9.65 -1.93
N VAL A 13 -0.40 10.88 -1.82
CA VAL A 13 0.80 11.31 -2.54
C VAL A 13 2.07 10.72 -1.94
N ALA A 14 2.15 10.61 -0.61
CA ALA A 14 3.28 9.94 0.05
C ALA A 14 3.36 8.46 -0.35
N ALA A 15 2.23 7.76 -0.44
CA ALA A 15 2.15 6.39 -0.91
C ALA A 15 2.60 6.27 -2.37
N ALA A 16 2.15 7.16 -3.25
CA ALA A 16 2.61 7.19 -4.65
C ALA A 16 4.13 7.40 -4.78
N MET A 17 4.71 8.32 -4.00
CA MET A 17 6.16 8.53 -3.97
C MET A 17 6.90 7.26 -3.50
N LYS A 18 6.42 6.62 -2.43
CA LYS A 18 7.01 5.37 -1.92
C LYS A 18 6.88 4.22 -2.91
N GLY A 19 5.71 4.07 -3.54
CA GLY A 19 5.45 3.06 -4.57
C GLY A 19 6.38 3.23 -5.77
N HIS A 20 6.59 4.47 -6.20
CA HIS A 20 7.51 4.79 -7.27
C HIS A 20 8.97 4.48 -6.90
N LEU A 21 9.43 4.88 -5.71
CA LEU A 21 10.81 4.60 -5.27
C LEU A 21 11.06 3.09 -5.07
N GLY A 22 10.05 2.36 -4.58
CA GLY A 22 10.15 0.92 -4.32
C GLY A 22 9.84 0.03 -5.52
N ASP A 23 9.66 0.60 -6.71
CA ASP A 23 9.27 -0.08 -7.96
C ASP A 23 8.09 -1.05 -7.77
N LYS A 24 7.07 -0.63 -7.00
CA LYS A 24 5.93 -1.47 -6.61
C LYS A 24 4.84 -1.45 -7.68
N LYS A 25 4.27 -2.62 -8.00
CA LYS A 25 3.14 -2.77 -8.94
C LYS A 25 1.86 -2.07 -8.50
N SER A 26 1.65 -1.96 -7.20
CA SER A 26 0.59 -1.18 -6.59
C SER A 26 0.95 -0.85 -5.15
N VAL A 27 0.36 0.21 -4.62
CA VAL A 27 0.35 0.52 -3.19
C VAL A 27 -1.09 0.68 -2.72
N LEU A 28 -1.36 0.17 -1.53
CA LEU A 28 -2.63 0.32 -0.85
C LEU A 28 -2.57 1.48 0.14
N ILE A 29 -3.60 2.31 0.13
CA ILE A 29 -3.81 3.35 1.13
C ILE A 29 -5.08 3.03 1.88
N PHE A 30 -5.05 3.19 3.21
CA PHE A 30 -6.23 3.21 4.05
C PHE A 30 -6.20 4.46 4.93
N SER A 31 -7.33 5.16 5.00
CA SER A 31 -7.53 6.29 5.90
C SER A 31 -8.80 6.08 6.70
N LYS A 32 -8.67 5.96 8.01
CA LYS A 32 -9.78 5.84 8.94
C LYS A 32 -10.72 7.06 8.85
N GLY A 33 -12.02 6.81 8.88
CA GLY A 33 -13.05 7.86 8.88
C GLY A 33 -14.25 7.48 8.01
N ARG A 34 -15.42 8.08 8.30
CA ARG A 34 -16.67 7.79 7.57
C ARG A 34 -16.81 8.55 6.25
N ALA A 35 -16.10 9.67 6.09
CA ALA A 35 -16.20 10.48 4.88
C ALA A 35 -15.59 9.75 3.68
N GLY A 36 -16.40 9.45 2.66
CA GLY A 36 -15.98 8.68 1.49
C GLY A 36 -15.52 7.26 1.82
N ALA A 37 -16.00 6.70 2.93
CA ALA A 37 -15.66 5.34 3.33
C ALA A 37 -16.21 4.32 2.34
N ASN A 38 -15.37 3.38 1.97
CA ASN A 38 -15.66 2.30 1.02
C ASN A 38 -15.01 0.97 1.44
N ALA A 39 -14.40 0.93 2.62
CA ALA A 39 -13.61 -0.21 3.06
C ALA A 39 -13.57 -0.34 4.58
N HIS A 40 -13.21 -1.53 5.03
CA HIS A 40 -12.84 -1.84 6.40
C HIS A 40 -11.36 -2.19 6.47
N LEU A 41 -10.69 -1.80 7.56
CA LEU A 41 -9.39 -2.35 7.94
C LEU A 41 -9.62 -3.31 9.09
N HIS A 42 -9.43 -4.60 8.84
CA HIS A 42 -9.43 -5.63 9.86
C HIS A 42 -8.03 -5.83 10.42
N SER A 43 -7.91 -6.07 11.73
CA SER A 43 -6.65 -6.41 12.37
C SER A 43 -6.81 -7.35 13.54
N PHE A 44 -5.85 -8.26 13.71
CA PHE A 44 -5.74 -9.17 14.84
C PHE A 44 -4.27 -9.55 15.06
N GLU A 45 -3.95 -10.14 16.21
CA GLU A 45 -2.61 -10.66 16.46
C GLU A 45 -2.55 -12.14 16.06
N ALA A 46 -1.49 -12.53 15.37
CA ALA A 46 -1.22 -13.92 15.03
C ALA A 46 0.05 -14.36 15.75
N HIS A 47 -0.02 -15.51 16.40
CA HIS A 47 1.09 -16.08 17.19
C HIS A 47 1.81 -17.15 16.37
N GLY A 48 3.14 -17.22 16.47
CA GLY A 48 3.98 -18.23 15.79
C GLY A 48 5.00 -17.65 14.81
N ASP A 49 5.56 -18.50 13.94
CA ASP A 49 6.49 -18.09 12.89
C ASP A 49 5.77 -17.35 11.76
N LEU A 50 6.42 -16.34 11.16
CA LEU A 50 5.81 -15.54 10.08
C LEU A 50 5.44 -16.38 8.85
N THR A 51 6.20 -17.43 8.56
CA THR A 51 5.96 -18.32 7.42
C THR A 51 4.70 -19.15 7.64
N ASP A 52 4.53 -19.68 8.85
CA ASP A 52 3.34 -20.43 9.24
C ASP A 52 2.12 -19.53 9.29
N ILE A 53 2.23 -18.33 9.90
CA ILE A 53 1.15 -17.33 9.88
C ILE A 53 0.75 -16.99 8.44
N HIS A 54 1.72 -16.75 7.55
CA HIS A 54 1.43 -16.46 6.15
C HIS A 54 0.68 -17.60 5.48
N ARG A 55 1.12 -18.85 5.64
CA ARG A 55 0.45 -20.03 5.06
C ARG A 55 -0.97 -20.18 5.60
N ASP A 56 -1.14 -20.12 6.91
CA ASP A 56 -2.43 -20.30 7.56
C ASP A 56 -3.45 -19.23 7.12
N LEU A 57 -3.01 -17.98 6.92
CA LEU A 57 -3.83 -16.91 6.35
C LEU A 57 -4.30 -17.25 4.92
N LEU A 58 -3.42 -17.76 4.07
CA LEU A 58 -3.78 -18.18 2.72
C LEU A 58 -4.78 -19.34 2.74
N ASP A 59 -4.58 -20.32 3.62
CA ASP A 59 -5.47 -21.47 3.78
C ASP A 59 -6.88 -21.06 4.23
N ASP A 60 -6.98 -20.00 5.04
CA ASP A 60 -8.27 -19.46 5.50
C ASP A 60 -8.94 -18.50 4.49
N GLY A 61 -8.26 -18.21 3.37
CA GLY A 61 -8.76 -17.39 2.26
C GLY A 61 -8.38 -15.90 2.34
N VAL A 62 -7.40 -15.55 3.18
CA VAL A 62 -6.88 -14.18 3.30
C VAL A 62 -5.66 -14.03 2.41
N SER A 63 -5.87 -13.65 1.15
CA SER A 63 -4.81 -13.52 0.14
C SER A 63 -4.03 -12.20 0.21
N ASP A 64 -4.70 -11.12 0.61
CA ASP A 64 -4.15 -9.77 0.64
C ASP A 64 -4.02 -9.27 2.09
N HIS A 65 -2.86 -9.55 2.68
CA HIS A 65 -2.55 -9.20 4.07
C HIS A 65 -1.20 -8.50 4.22
N LEU A 66 -1.11 -7.69 5.27
CA LEU A 66 0.14 -7.15 5.77
C LEU A 66 0.45 -7.78 7.14
N LEU A 67 1.65 -8.35 7.25
CA LEU A 67 2.22 -8.81 8.51
C LEU A 67 3.18 -7.76 9.05
N ILE A 68 2.91 -7.24 10.25
CA ILE A 68 3.88 -6.43 11.00
C ILE A 68 4.48 -7.32 12.09
N PRO A 69 5.75 -7.75 11.96
CA PRO A 69 6.38 -8.63 12.94
C PRO A 69 6.35 -8.04 14.35
N ARG A 70 6.10 -8.91 15.33
CA ARG A 70 6.13 -8.64 16.76
C ARG A 70 6.92 -9.75 17.45
N ALA A 71 7.27 -9.56 18.72
CA ALA A 71 7.84 -10.65 19.51
C ALA A 71 6.82 -11.80 19.60
N GLY A 72 7.18 -12.98 19.11
CA GLY A 72 6.32 -14.18 19.14
C GLY A 72 5.25 -14.26 18.05
N GLY A 73 5.25 -13.38 17.04
CA GLY A 73 4.22 -13.42 15.99
C GLY A 73 4.17 -12.18 15.10
N ALA A 74 2.97 -11.78 14.69
CA ALA A 74 2.72 -10.58 13.90
C ALA A 74 1.36 -9.96 14.20
N THR A 75 1.27 -8.64 14.04
CA THR A 75 -0.03 -7.99 13.83
C THR A 75 -0.42 -8.15 12.37
N VAL A 76 -1.56 -8.78 12.12
CA VAL A 76 -2.15 -8.96 10.79
C VAL A 76 -3.04 -7.77 10.47
N TYR A 77 -2.93 -7.24 9.25
CA TYR A 77 -3.83 -6.23 8.71
C TYR A 77 -4.39 -6.68 7.37
N VAL A 78 -5.71 -6.55 7.20
CA VAL A 78 -6.43 -6.89 5.96
C VAL A 78 -7.35 -5.72 5.63
N VAL A 79 -7.24 -5.19 4.41
CA VAL A 79 -8.18 -4.16 3.94
C VAL A 79 -9.25 -4.83 3.09
N ASP A 80 -10.48 -4.74 3.57
CA ASP A 80 -11.66 -5.27 2.92
C ASP A 80 -12.38 -4.14 2.16
N ILE A 81 -12.14 -4.09 0.84
CA ILE A 81 -12.82 -3.16 -0.07
C ILE A 81 -14.01 -3.91 -0.70
N GLY A 82 -15.23 -3.61 -0.26
CA GLY A 82 -16.43 -4.24 -0.81
C GLY A 82 -16.96 -5.46 -0.04
N ASP A 83 -16.49 -5.67 1.20
CA ASP A 83 -17.01 -6.67 2.16
C ASP A 83 -16.83 -8.13 1.71
N TRP A 84 -15.69 -8.45 1.10
CA TRP A 84 -15.36 -9.79 0.60
C TRP A 84 -14.48 -10.60 1.55
N ALA A 85 -13.76 -9.94 2.47
CA ALA A 85 -12.74 -10.58 3.30
C ALA A 85 -13.23 -10.90 4.71
N HIS A 86 -14.35 -10.31 5.16
CA HIS A 86 -14.84 -10.41 6.54
C HIS A 86 -14.86 -11.84 7.09
N GLU A 87 -15.52 -12.78 6.42
CA GLU A 87 -15.65 -14.16 6.88
C GLU A 87 -14.30 -14.90 6.92
N ALA A 88 -13.41 -14.63 5.95
CA ALA A 88 -12.07 -15.20 5.93
C ALA A 88 -11.23 -14.69 7.11
N VAL A 89 -11.34 -13.40 7.40
CA VAL A 89 -10.64 -12.78 8.54
C VAL A 89 -11.19 -13.29 9.88
N ASP A 90 -12.49 -13.53 9.99
CA ASP A 90 -13.09 -14.12 11.19
C ASP A 90 -12.49 -15.49 11.49
N ARG A 91 -12.50 -16.40 10.50
CA ARG A 91 -11.89 -17.73 10.61
C ARG A 91 -10.40 -17.66 10.96
N ALA A 92 -9.66 -16.81 10.25
CA ALA A 92 -8.23 -16.65 10.48
C ALA A 92 -7.92 -16.14 11.88
N SER A 93 -8.67 -15.16 12.38
CA SER A 93 -8.47 -14.65 13.75
C SER A 93 -8.81 -15.71 14.81
N ALA A 94 -9.88 -16.49 14.59
CA ALA A 94 -10.29 -17.55 15.49
C ALA A 94 -9.26 -18.69 15.58
N ARG A 95 -8.56 -19.02 14.49
CA ARG A 95 -7.45 -19.98 14.48
C ARG A 95 -6.34 -19.60 15.46
N HIS A 96 -6.08 -18.31 15.60
CA HIS A 96 -5.09 -17.78 16.55
C HIS A 96 -5.67 -17.50 17.95
N GLY A 97 -6.93 -17.89 18.22
CA GLY A 97 -7.60 -17.65 19.48
C GLY A 97 -7.96 -16.18 19.72
N GLU A 98 -7.94 -15.35 18.68
CA GLU A 98 -8.20 -13.92 18.74
C GLU A 98 -9.59 -13.57 18.20
N ARG A 99 -9.99 -12.31 18.41
CA ARG A 99 -11.03 -11.66 17.63
C ARG A 99 -10.41 -10.52 16.85
N PHE A 100 -10.83 -10.32 15.60
CA PHE A 100 -10.39 -9.16 14.85
C PHE A 100 -11.11 -7.87 15.28
N ARG A 101 -10.39 -6.75 15.17
CA ARG A 101 -10.95 -5.39 15.20
C ARG A 101 -11.22 -4.94 13.78
N SER A 102 -12.28 -4.15 13.58
CA SER A 102 -12.61 -3.55 12.28
C SER A 102 -12.69 -2.03 12.41
N GLU A 103 -12.02 -1.32 11.51
CA GLU A 103 -12.11 0.13 11.39
C GLU A 103 -12.69 0.52 10.02
N ILE A 104 -13.73 1.37 10.01
CA ILE A 104 -14.29 1.90 8.76
C ILE A 104 -13.39 3.03 8.23
N GLY A 105 -13.13 3.00 6.93
CA GLY A 105 -12.30 4.00 6.27
C GLY A 105 -12.48 4.06 4.77
N ARG A 106 -11.67 4.93 4.16
CA ARG A 106 -11.48 5.00 2.72
C ARG A 106 -10.21 4.25 2.34
N ALA A 107 -10.32 3.35 1.36
CA ALA A 107 -9.19 2.65 0.78
C ALA A 107 -9.11 2.80 -0.74
N GLU A 108 -7.88 2.76 -1.26
CA GLU A 108 -7.58 2.84 -2.68
C GLU A 108 -6.26 2.11 -2.98
N PHE A 109 -6.25 1.32 -4.05
CA PHE A 109 -5.04 0.83 -4.69
C PHE A 109 -4.58 1.83 -5.76
N ILE A 110 -3.28 2.13 -5.78
CA ILE A 110 -2.66 2.98 -6.79
C ILE A 110 -1.55 2.20 -7.49
N PRO A 111 -1.64 1.97 -8.81
CA PRO A 111 -2.89 1.90 -9.57
C PRO A 111 -3.81 0.80 -8.99
N PRO A 112 -5.09 0.72 -9.42
CA PRO A 112 -5.89 -0.49 -9.22
C PRO A 112 -5.10 -1.73 -9.68
N ILE A 113 -5.31 -2.86 -9.00
CA ILE A 113 -4.57 -4.10 -9.28
C ILE A 113 -4.89 -4.55 -10.72
N ILE A 114 -3.83 -4.75 -11.52
CA ILE A 114 -3.90 -5.32 -12.87
C ILE A 114 -3.16 -6.64 -12.84
N VAL A 115 -3.81 -7.72 -13.31
CA VAL A 115 -3.23 -9.08 -13.37
C VAL A 115 -2.64 -9.42 -14.75
N GLU A 116 -2.79 -8.53 -15.72
CA GLU A 116 -2.32 -8.72 -17.10
C GLU A 116 -0.90 -8.17 -17.30
N GLY A 117 -0.20 -8.71 -18.31
CA GLY A 117 1.16 -8.30 -18.68
C GLY A 117 2.27 -8.94 -17.83
N THR A 118 3.51 -8.69 -18.23
CA THR A 118 4.71 -9.12 -17.51
C THR A 118 4.90 -8.35 -16.21
N ASP A 119 5.72 -8.90 -15.29
CA ASP A 119 6.08 -8.23 -14.05
C ASP A 119 6.62 -6.81 -14.29
N ARG A 120 7.44 -6.63 -15.33
CA ARG A 120 8.02 -5.33 -15.67
C ARG A 120 6.98 -4.36 -16.22
N GLU A 121 6.12 -4.80 -17.14
CA GLU A 121 5.05 -3.96 -17.71
C GLU A 121 4.10 -3.46 -16.61
N GLN A 122 3.76 -4.32 -15.64
CA GLN A 122 2.93 -3.94 -14.49
C GLN A 122 3.61 -2.86 -13.63
N ARG A 123 4.92 -2.97 -13.37
CA ARG A 123 5.67 -1.94 -12.62
C ARG A 123 5.80 -0.64 -13.38
N ASP A 124 6.01 -0.68 -14.69
CA ASP A 124 6.08 0.51 -15.54
C ASP A 124 4.74 1.23 -15.66
N HIS A 125 3.65 0.46 -15.75
CA HIS A 125 2.30 1.00 -15.65
C HIS A 125 2.07 1.68 -14.29
N ALA A 126 2.45 1.02 -13.19
CA ALA A 126 2.34 1.57 -11.84
C ALA A 126 3.14 2.87 -11.68
N ARG A 127 4.36 2.92 -12.23
CA ARG A 127 5.21 4.11 -12.22
C ARG A 127 4.51 5.32 -12.84
N LYS A 128 3.89 5.15 -14.02
CA LYS A 128 3.11 6.20 -14.68
C LYS A 128 1.92 6.65 -13.83
N ALA A 129 1.22 5.72 -13.18
CA ALA A 129 0.11 6.05 -12.29
C ALA A 129 0.58 6.87 -11.07
N TYR A 130 1.70 6.51 -10.45
CA TYR A 130 2.28 7.27 -9.34
C TYR A 130 2.69 8.68 -9.75
N GLU A 131 3.36 8.83 -10.89
CA GLU A 131 3.73 10.14 -11.43
C GLU A 131 2.50 11.01 -11.65
N GLU A 132 1.41 10.43 -12.14
CA GLU A 132 0.16 11.16 -12.36
C GLU A 132 -0.49 11.61 -11.06
N VAL A 133 -0.48 10.77 -10.02
CA VAL A 133 -0.96 11.14 -8.67
C VAL A 133 -0.14 12.30 -8.10
N ILE A 134 1.18 12.22 -8.18
CA ILE A 134 2.08 13.28 -7.69
C ILE A 134 1.89 14.57 -8.49
N ARG A 135 1.73 14.46 -9.82
CA ARG A 135 1.52 15.62 -10.72
C ARG A 135 0.19 16.29 -10.42
N ARG A 136 -0.91 15.55 -10.27
CA ARG A 136 -2.25 16.12 -10.00
C ARG A 136 -2.47 16.56 -8.56
N SER A 137 -1.54 16.25 -7.66
CA SER A 137 -1.68 16.60 -6.24
C SER A 137 -1.98 18.09 -6.01
N PRO A 138 -2.97 18.41 -5.15
CA PRO A 138 -3.25 19.80 -4.76
C PRO A 138 -2.25 20.35 -3.72
N ILE A 139 -1.31 19.54 -3.24
CA ILE A 139 -0.39 19.92 -2.17
C ILE A 139 0.69 20.87 -2.73
N LYS A 140 0.73 22.10 -2.22
CA LYS A 140 1.69 23.11 -2.65
C LYS A 140 3.15 22.64 -2.48
N GLY A 141 3.95 22.80 -3.53
CA GLY A 141 5.39 22.48 -3.54
C GLY A 141 5.73 20.99 -3.62
N ILE A 142 4.74 20.09 -3.73
CA ILE A 142 4.97 18.64 -3.67
C ILE A 142 5.76 18.11 -4.86
N ARG A 143 5.58 18.70 -6.05
CA ARG A 143 6.30 18.30 -7.28
C ARG A 143 7.80 18.59 -7.18
N GLU A 144 8.16 19.75 -6.61
CA GLU A 144 9.57 20.09 -6.41
C GLU A 144 10.21 19.19 -5.35
N LYS A 145 9.51 18.94 -4.23
CA LYS A 145 9.96 18.00 -3.20
C LYS A 145 10.15 16.60 -3.76
N TRP A 146 9.21 16.14 -4.59
CA TRP A 146 9.30 14.85 -5.27
C TRP A 146 10.55 14.76 -6.14
N ARG A 147 10.76 15.74 -7.03
CA ARG A 147 11.93 15.78 -7.90
C ARG A 147 13.23 15.67 -7.10
N LYS A 148 13.40 16.50 -6.06
CA LYS A 148 14.59 16.46 -5.19
C LYS A 148 14.78 15.09 -4.52
N LEU A 149 13.69 14.49 -4.02
CA LEU A 149 13.74 13.17 -3.37
C LEU A 149 14.13 12.07 -4.36
N ARG A 150 13.46 12.03 -5.51
CA ARG A 150 13.70 11.04 -6.56
C ARG A 150 15.11 11.14 -7.10
N ASP A 151 15.57 12.36 -7.40
CA ASP A 151 16.90 12.58 -7.98
C ASP A 151 17.99 12.15 -6.98
N ARG A 152 17.84 12.50 -5.69
CA ARG A 152 18.72 12.00 -4.63
C ARG A 152 18.77 10.47 -4.57
N TRP A 153 17.62 9.80 -4.60
CA TRP A 153 17.58 8.33 -4.57
C TRP A 153 18.23 7.69 -5.79
N ARG A 154 18.13 8.30 -6.98
CA ARG A 154 18.80 7.81 -8.19
C ARG A 154 20.32 7.97 -8.11
N ASP A 155 20.79 9.10 -7.56
CA ASP A 155 22.21 9.34 -7.34
C ASP A 155 22.80 8.32 -6.36
N ASP A 156 22.10 8.05 -5.25
CA ASP A 156 22.51 7.09 -4.22
C ASP A 156 22.53 5.64 -4.75
N LEU A 157 21.67 5.29 -5.72
CA LEU A 157 21.62 3.98 -6.36
C LEU A 157 22.60 3.83 -7.54
N GLY A 158 23.37 4.86 -7.88
CA GLY A 158 24.35 4.82 -8.96
C GLY A 158 23.72 4.79 -10.37
N GLU A 159 22.42 5.08 -10.50
CA GLU A 159 21.76 5.26 -11.80
C GLU A 159 22.17 6.61 -12.41
N LYS A 160 23.43 6.74 -12.81
CA LYS A 160 23.88 7.90 -13.58
C LYS A 160 23.03 7.99 -14.85
N THR A 161 22.36 9.13 -15.02
CA THR A 161 21.79 9.53 -16.30
C THR A 161 22.88 9.36 -17.36
N GLY A 162 22.61 8.52 -18.37
CA GLY A 162 23.40 8.44 -19.59
C GLY A 162 23.36 9.77 -20.33
N GLY A 163 24.17 10.71 -19.87
CA GLY A 163 24.38 12.03 -20.43
C GLY A 163 25.87 12.20 -20.69
N GLY A 164 26.44 11.31 -21.49
CA GLY A 164 27.75 11.48 -22.09
C GLY A 164 27.56 11.84 -23.56
N ALA A 165 27.58 13.13 -23.85
CA ALA A 165 27.87 13.61 -25.20
C ALA A 165 29.21 13.01 -25.64
N ALA A 166 29.22 12.36 -26.81
CA ALA A 166 30.44 12.11 -27.56
C ALA A 166 30.36 12.96 -28.82
N SER A 167 31.28 13.93 -28.81
CA SER A 167 31.78 14.76 -29.92
C SER A 167 32.09 13.99 -31.20
#